data_AF-A0A1A7GE93-F1
#
_entry.id   AF-A0A1A7GE93-F1
#
_cell.length_a   1.000
_cell.length_b   1.000
_cell.length_c   1.000
_cell.angle_alpha   90.00
_cell.angle_beta   90.00
_cell.angle_gamma   90.00
#
_symmetry.space_group_name_H-M   'P 1'
#
loop_
_entity.id
_entity.type
_entity.pdbx_description
1 polymer ?
#
loop_
_entity_poly.entity_id
_entity_poly.type
_entity_poly.pdbx_seq_one_letter_code
_entity_poly.pdbx_strand_id
1 'polypeptide(L)'
;MADIITVTFDPPQLSDTPAVFDSKAQASVNKFPQLIGEMNNAGVIINGLALDAENAASDAELAQEAAEEARDAALAAATAIADDYDAGGHAYGKGNLAWDGPGKLYRCILAYNSTATRPAADPTHWARVNVTPDDVAAIVAAGIDVARDVPTVTKSGALALTDRGRVVRANGAITIPAQASVAWPEGATMPVRNITGAAISLTPATDVTLRKDGTTKTGALSIPAYRTITLHRDATNSWFASGAE
;
A
#
# COMPACT_ATOMS: atom_id res chain seq x y z
N MET A 1 -40.23 -1.16 25.72
CA MET A 1 -41.41 -0.28 25.82
C MET A 1 -42.44 -1.01 26.66
N ALA A 2 -42.98 -0.38 27.71
CA ALA A 2 -44.16 -0.91 28.37
C ALA A 2 -45.32 -0.92 27.36
N ASP A 3 -46.24 -1.88 27.47
CA ASP A 3 -47.44 -1.90 26.62
C ASP A 3 -48.26 -0.63 26.88
N ILE A 4 -48.41 0.20 25.83
CA ILE A 4 -49.09 1.51 25.90
C ILE A 4 -50.60 1.34 25.85
N ILE A 5 -51.08 0.27 25.21
CA ILE A 5 -52.49 -0.14 25.16
C ILE A 5 -52.60 -1.46 25.91
N THR A 6 -53.40 -1.47 26.97
CA THR A 6 -53.57 -2.63 27.87
C THR A 6 -54.98 -3.16 27.87
N VAL A 7 -55.94 -2.39 27.33
CA VAL A 7 -57.33 -2.81 27.26
C VAL A 7 -57.49 -3.99 26.29
N THR A 8 -58.11 -5.07 26.78
CA THR A 8 -58.45 -6.26 25.98
C THR A 8 -59.96 -6.36 25.82
N PHE A 9 -60.42 -6.71 24.62
CA PHE A 9 -61.84 -6.92 24.33
C PHE A 9 -62.16 -8.42 24.33
N ASP A 10 -63.30 -8.79 24.92
CA ASP A 10 -63.90 -10.13 24.81
C ASP A 10 -65.25 -9.98 24.08
N PRO A 11 -65.25 -9.94 22.74
CA PRO A 11 -66.45 -9.69 21.98
C PRO A 11 -67.44 -10.87 22.12
N PRO A 12 -68.75 -10.59 22.10
CA PRO A 12 -69.77 -11.64 22.05
C PRO A 12 -69.55 -12.61 20.89
N GLN A 13 -69.82 -13.89 21.12
CA GLN A 13 -69.69 -14.95 20.12
C GLN A 13 -71.08 -15.42 19.66
N LEU A 14 -71.18 -15.93 18.42
CA LEU A 14 -72.43 -16.46 17.87
C LEU A 14 -72.98 -17.66 18.66
N SER A 15 -72.12 -18.36 19.40
CA SER A 15 -72.49 -19.48 20.27
C SER A 15 -72.91 -19.05 21.68
N ASP A 16 -72.79 -17.76 22.04
CA ASP A 16 -73.19 -17.28 23.36
C ASP A 16 -74.72 -17.29 23.49
N THR A 17 -75.22 -17.69 24.66
CA THR A 17 -76.64 -17.51 24.97
C THR A 17 -76.99 -16.01 24.96
N PRO A 18 -78.24 -15.61 24.70
CA PRO A 18 -78.62 -14.19 24.64
C PRO A 18 -78.15 -13.37 25.85
N ALA A 19 -78.28 -13.90 27.06
CA ALA A 19 -77.85 -13.22 28.28
C ALA A 19 -76.32 -13.02 28.36
N VAL A 20 -75.53 -14.01 27.91
CA VAL A 20 -74.07 -13.91 27.87
C VAL A 20 -73.63 -12.93 26.80
N PHE A 21 -74.30 -12.95 25.64
CA PHE A 21 -74.06 -12.02 24.55
C PHE A 21 -74.26 -10.58 25.01
N ASP A 22 -75.40 -10.26 25.61
CA ASP A 22 -75.72 -8.91 26.10
C ASP A 22 -74.71 -8.44 27.16
N SER A 23 -74.31 -9.33 28.07
CA SER A 23 -73.31 -9.02 29.10
C SER A 23 -71.94 -8.67 28.50
N LYS A 24 -71.45 -9.47 27.54
CA LYS A 24 -70.17 -9.21 26.85
C LYS A 24 -70.23 -7.96 25.97
N ALA A 25 -71.37 -7.70 25.32
CA ALA A 25 -71.58 -6.51 24.52
C ALA A 25 -71.49 -5.25 25.40
N GLN A 26 -72.19 -5.24 26.53
CA GLN A 26 -72.13 -4.14 27.50
C GLN A 26 -70.72 -3.99 28.08
N ALA A 27 -70.04 -5.09 28.43
CA ALA A 27 -68.67 -5.06 28.93
C ALA A 27 -67.68 -4.48 27.91
N SER A 28 -67.86 -4.77 26.62
CA SER A 28 -67.06 -4.21 25.54
C SER A 28 -67.30 -2.70 25.39
N VAL A 29 -68.57 -2.27 25.43
CA VAL A 29 -68.93 -0.84 25.38
C VAL A 29 -68.29 -0.07 26.54
N ASN A 30 -68.31 -0.64 27.73
CA ASN A 30 -67.75 -0.02 28.94
C ASN A 30 -66.21 0.12 28.88
N LYS A 31 -65.51 -0.60 28.00
CA LYS A 31 -64.06 -0.52 27.82
C LYS A 31 -63.61 0.57 26.85
N PHE A 32 -64.50 1.12 26.01
CA PHE A 32 -64.12 2.17 25.06
C PHE A 32 -63.56 3.44 25.70
N PRO A 33 -64.09 3.96 26.83
CA PRO A 33 -63.49 5.12 27.48
C PRO A 33 -62.04 4.88 27.94
N GLN A 34 -61.74 3.67 28.43
CA GLN A 34 -60.37 3.29 28.77
C GLN A 34 -59.48 3.24 27.53
N LEU A 35 -59.94 2.60 26.44
CA LEU A 35 -59.20 2.57 25.17
C LEU A 35 -58.88 3.98 24.66
N ILE A 36 -59.85 4.88 24.69
CA ILE A 36 -59.67 6.28 24.27
C ILE A 36 -58.62 6.97 25.15
N GLY A 37 -58.64 6.74 26.47
CA GLY A 37 -57.63 7.26 27.39
C GLY A 37 -56.23 6.74 27.07
N GLU A 38 -56.10 5.43 26.83
CA GLU A 38 -54.82 4.79 26.45
C GLU A 38 -54.30 5.31 25.10
N MET A 39 -55.17 5.46 24.09
CA MET A 39 -54.81 6.03 22.79
C MET A 39 -54.36 7.48 22.87
N ASN A 40 -55.03 8.31 23.68
CA ASN A 40 -54.62 9.70 23.90
C ASN A 40 -53.25 9.75 24.59
N ASN A 41 -53.02 8.91 25.60
CA ASN A 41 -51.72 8.80 26.27
C ASN A 41 -50.63 8.31 25.29
N ALA A 42 -50.95 7.36 24.41
CA ALA A 42 -50.05 6.92 23.35
C ALA A 42 -49.63 8.10 22.44
N GLY A 43 -50.60 8.93 22.03
CA GLY A 43 -50.33 10.13 21.24
C GLY A 43 -49.37 11.11 21.92
N VAL A 44 -49.55 11.34 23.22
CA VAL A 44 -48.65 12.20 24.02
C VAL A 44 -47.23 11.62 24.08
N ILE A 45 -47.10 10.32 24.35
CA ILE A 45 -45.80 9.63 24.42
C ILE A 45 -45.09 9.68 23.06
N ILE A 46 -45.79 9.37 21.98
CA ILE A 46 -45.22 9.41 20.62
C ILE A 46 -44.74 10.82 20.27
N ASN A 47 -45.52 11.84 20.61
CA ASN A 47 -45.12 13.23 20.38
C ASN A 47 -43.88 13.63 21.19
N GLY A 48 -43.77 13.18 22.44
CA GLY A 48 -42.56 13.38 23.26
C GLY A 48 -41.34 12.70 22.66
N LEU A 49 -41.46 11.43 22.26
CA LEU A 49 -40.36 10.69 21.63
C LEU A 49 -39.93 11.30 20.29
N ALA A 50 -40.87 11.85 19.52
CA ALA A 50 -40.57 12.54 18.27
C ALA A 50 -39.74 13.82 18.53
N LEU A 51 -40.12 14.61 19.54
CA LEU A 51 -39.39 15.80 19.95
C LEU A 51 -37.99 15.46 20.49
N ASP A 52 -37.88 14.42 21.30
CA ASP A 52 -36.58 13.94 21.81
C ASP A 52 -35.65 13.51 20.66
N ALA A 53 -36.19 12.84 19.63
CA ALA A 53 -35.44 12.45 18.44
C ALA A 53 -34.98 13.65 17.60
N GLU A 54 -35.83 14.68 17.45
CA GLU A 54 -35.49 15.92 16.77
C GLU A 54 -34.36 16.67 17.50
N ASN A 55 -34.43 16.78 18.82
CA ASN A 55 -33.37 17.38 19.63
C ASN A 55 -32.05 16.59 19.52
N ALA A 56 -32.11 15.25 19.58
CA ALA A 56 -30.92 14.42 19.44
C ALA A 56 -30.25 14.55 18.06
N ALA A 57 -31.04 14.75 16.99
CA ALA A 57 -30.50 15.03 15.67
C ALA A 57 -29.80 16.39 15.62
N SER A 58 -30.40 17.44 16.20
CA SER A 58 -29.80 18.76 16.27
C SER A 58 -28.50 18.78 17.11
N ASP A 59 -28.48 18.09 18.25
CA ASP A 59 -27.27 17.93 19.08
C ASP A 59 -26.14 17.22 18.32
N ALA A 60 -26.47 16.23 17.47
CA ALA A 60 -25.49 15.53 16.65
C ALA A 60 -24.89 16.43 15.55
N GLU A 61 -25.71 17.29 14.92
CA GLU A 61 -25.23 18.30 13.95
C GLU A 61 -24.26 19.29 14.61
N LEU A 62 -24.62 19.83 15.78
CA LEU A 62 -23.75 20.74 16.54
C LEU A 62 -22.44 20.06 16.97
N ALA A 63 -22.49 18.79 17.37
CA ALA A 63 -21.30 18.02 17.72
C ALA A 63 -20.40 17.79 16.49
N GLN A 64 -20.98 17.57 15.31
CA GLN A 64 -20.22 17.46 14.06
C GLN A 64 -19.53 18.79 13.73
N GLU A 65 -20.25 19.91 13.78
CA GLU A 65 -19.67 21.24 13.52
C GLU A 65 -18.51 21.55 14.47
N ALA A 66 -18.67 21.27 15.77
CA ALA A 66 -17.60 21.46 16.75
C ALA A 66 -16.38 20.56 16.49
N ALA A 67 -16.58 19.34 16.00
CA ALA A 67 -15.49 18.44 15.61
C ALA A 67 -14.75 18.94 14.36
N GLU A 68 -15.46 19.50 13.38
CA GLU A 68 -14.87 20.09 12.19
C GLU A 68 -14.06 21.35 12.54
N GLU A 69 -14.59 22.23 13.40
CA GLU A 69 -13.87 23.40 13.89
C GLU A 69 -12.60 22.99 14.66
N ALA A 70 -12.68 21.99 15.54
CA ALA A 70 -11.52 21.48 16.28
C ALA A 70 -10.44 20.88 15.34
N ARG A 71 -10.85 20.15 14.30
CA ARG A 71 -9.93 19.65 13.27
C ARG A 71 -9.22 20.81 12.56
N ASP A 72 -9.97 21.83 12.14
CA ASP A 72 -9.41 22.96 11.39
C ASP A 72 -8.48 23.81 12.27
N ALA A 73 -8.82 24.01 13.55
CA ALA A 73 -7.95 24.64 14.53
C ALA A 73 -6.66 23.83 14.76
N ALA A 74 -6.74 22.50 14.83
CA ALA A 74 -5.56 21.63 14.96
C ALA A 74 -4.67 21.68 13.72
N LEU A 75 -5.25 21.73 12.51
CA LEU A 75 -4.51 21.88 11.27
C LEU A 75 -3.82 23.25 11.20
N ALA A 76 -4.54 24.33 11.54
CA ALA A 76 -3.99 25.67 11.61
C ALA A 76 -2.82 25.73 12.60
N ALA A 77 -2.99 25.18 13.81
CA ALA A 77 -1.93 25.07 14.80
C ALA A 77 -0.73 24.26 14.28
N ALA A 78 -0.96 23.11 13.64
CA ALA A 78 0.12 22.29 13.07
C ALA A 78 0.92 23.04 11.98
N THR A 79 0.26 23.88 11.19
CA THR A 79 0.93 24.70 10.16
C THR A 79 1.62 25.94 10.73
N ALA A 80 1.16 26.45 11.89
CA ALA A 80 1.71 27.63 12.55
C ALA A 80 2.92 27.34 13.47
N ILE A 81 3.24 26.08 13.75
CA ILE A 81 4.38 25.71 14.63
C ILE A 81 5.73 25.82 13.92
N ALA A 82 5.74 25.81 12.58
CA ALA A 82 6.97 25.93 11.81
C ALA A 82 7.17 27.37 11.35
N ASP A 83 8.28 27.97 11.76
CA ASP A 83 8.72 29.25 11.22
C ASP A 83 9.32 29.06 9.81
N ASP A 84 9.38 30.14 9.03
CA ASP A 84 10.20 30.15 7.82
C ASP A 84 11.66 29.87 8.19
N TYR A 85 12.35 29.10 7.34
CA TYR A 85 13.76 28.79 7.58
C TYR A 85 14.60 30.08 7.60
N ASP A 86 15.07 30.44 8.78
CA ASP A 86 16.04 31.51 9.00
C ASP A 86 17.46 31.01 8.72
N ALA A 87 18.13 31.57 7.70
CA ALA A 87 19.52 31.27 7.33
C ALA A 87 20.56 32.03 8.18
N GLY A 88 20.12 32.90 9.09
CA GLY A 88 20.93 33.85 9.86
C GLY A 88 21.58 33.31 11.14
N GLY A 89 21.77 32.00 11.28
CA GLY A 89 22.39 31.41 12.48
C GLY A 89 21.41 30.98 13.57
N HIS A 90 20.15 30.76 13.22
CA HIS A 90 19.13 30.22 14.10
C HIS A 90 19.47 28.79 14.54
N ALA A 91 19.32 28.50 15.84
CA ALA A 91 19.57 27.17 16.39
C ALA A 91 18.31 26.29 16.30
N TYR A 92 18.30 25.36 15.36
CA TYR A 92 17.25 24.34 15.26
C TYR A 92 17.65 23.11 16.07
N GLY A 93 16.87 22.81 17.10
CA GLY A 93 16.94 21.54 17.82
C GLY A 93 16.40 20.38 16.99
N LYS A 94 16.80 19.16 17.35
CA LYS A 94 16.23 17.95 16.75
C LYS A 94 14.71 17.93 16.97
N GLY A 95 13.96 17.77 15.89
CA GLY A 95 12.50 17.74 15.88
C GLY A 95 11.85 19.08 15.53
N ASN A 96 12.59 20.19 15.53
CA ASN A 96 12.06 21.48 15.07
C ASN A 96 11.66 21.40 13.60
N LEU A 97 10.63 22.17 13.25
CA LEU A 97 10.12 22.28 11.90
C LEU A 97 10.52 23.62 11.30
N ALA A 98 10.77 23.64 9.99
CA ALA A 98 11.02 24.87 9.26
C ALA A 98 10.44 24.79 7.84
N TRP A 99 9.87 25.90 7.36
CA TRP A 99 9.43 26.03 5.97
C TRP A 99 10.61 26.43 5.08
N ASP A 100 10.85 25.66 4.01
CA ASP A 100 11.87 25.95 3.01
C ASP A 100 11.26 26.50 1.70
N GLY A 101 10.17 27.26 1.85
CA GLY A 101 9.34 27.80 0.77
C GLY A 101 7.93 27.18 0.73
N PRO A 102 7.07 27.66 -0.19
CA PRO A 102 5.66 27.27 -0.24
C PRO A 102 5.48 25.76 -0.33
N GLY A 103 4.76 25.18 0.65
CA GLY A 103 4.43 23.76 0.67
C GLY A 103 5.62 22.83 0.86
N LYS A 104 6.78 23.31 1.36
CA LYS A 104 7.95 22.47 1.64
C LYS A 104 8.32 22.51 3.11
N LEU A 105 7.80 21.56 3.87
CA LEU A 105 8.01 21.44 5.32
C LEU A 105 9.14 20.45 5.61
N TYR A 106 10.13 20.88 6.38
CA TYR A 106 11.23 20.04 6.81
C TYR A 106 11.26 19.91 8.34
N ARG A 107 11.73 18.75 8.81
CA ARG A 107 12.04 18.47 10.20
C ARG A 107 13.53 18.34 10.37
N CYS A 108 14.09 19.05 11.34
CA CYS A 108 15.46 18.92 11.75
C CYS A 108 15.66 17.54 12.40
N ILE A 109 16.44 16.66 11.77
CA ILE A 109 16.70 15.28 12.25
C ILE A 109 17.97 15.20 13.12
N LEU A 110 18.85 16.18 13.00
CA LEU A 110 20.06 16.36 13.79
C LEU A 110 20.21 17.86 14.09
N ALA A 111 20.42 18.21 15.36
CA ALA A 111 20.51 19.60 15.80
C ALA A 111 21.47 20.40 14.92
N TYR A 112 21.04 21.58 14.48
CA TYR A 112 21.67 22.33 13.41
C TYR A 112 21.59 23.82 13.70
N ASN A 113 22.74 24.50 13.68
CA ASN A 113 22.78 25.95 13.62
C ASN A 113 22.73 26.36 12.16
N SER A 114 21.70 27.12 11.80
CA SER A 114 21.42 27.42 10.42
C SER A 114 22.53 28.20 9.74
N THR A 115 22.68 27.93 8.45
CA THR A 115 23.60 28.64 7.57
C THR A 115 22.87 29.01 6.28
N ALA A 116 23.57 29.57 5.29
CA ALA A 116 23.02 29.82 3.96
C ALA A 116 22.49 28.54 3.27
N THR A 117 22.93 27.35 3.67
CA THR A 117 22.42 26.09 3.13
C THR A 117 21.00 25.83 3.63
N ARG A 118 20.05 25.82 2.71
CA ARG A 118 18.62 25.62 2.97
C ARG A 118 18.29 24.14 3.25
N PRO A 119 17.21 23.82 4.00
CA PRO A 119 16.83 22.45 4.32
C PRO A 119 16.78 21.47 3.14
N ALA A 120 16.28 21.89 1.98
CA ALA A 120 16.23 21.04 0.78
C ALA A 120 17.61 20.63 0.25
N ALA A 121 18.66 21.39 0.56
CA ALA A 121 20.03 21.15 0.13
C ALA A 121 20.89 20.46 1.20
N ASP A 122 20.34 20.20 2.38
CA ASP A 122 21.05 19.57 3.51
C ASP A 122 20.30 18.36 4.07
N PRO A 123 20.33 17.22 3.35
CA PRO A 123 19.69 15.99 3.80
C PRO A 123 20.37 15.37 5.05
N THR A 124 21.50 15.92 5.51
CA THR A 124 22.18 15.45 6.73
C THR A 124 21.46 15.91 7.98
N HIS A 125 20.96 17.14 7.98
CA HIS A 125 20.29 17.76 9.12
C HIS A 125 18.78 17.83 8.96
N TRP A 126 18.25 17.68 7.74
CA TRP A 126 16.83 17.88 7.45
C TRP A 126 16.21 16.70 6.73
N ALA A 127 14.98 16.36 7.13
CA ALA A 127 14.13 15.43 6.41
C ALA A 127 12.81 16.11 6.04
N ARG A 128 12.37 15.94 4.79
CA ARG A 128 11.08 16.46 4.35
C ARG A 128 9.94 15.69 5.00
N VAL A 129 8.97 16.41 5.56
CA VAL A 129 7.86 15.82 6.34
C VAL A 129 6.61 15.66 5.48
N ASN A 130 6.43 16.52 4.49
CA ASN A 130 5.31 16.45 3.57
C ASN A 130 5.75 15.96 2.19
N VAL A 131 5.22 14.80 1.79
CA VAL A 131 5.44 14.23 0.47
C VAL A 131 4.38 14.80 -0.48
N THR A 132 4.79 15.48 -1.54
CA THR A 132 3.88 15.94 -2.60
C THR A 132 3.71 14.84 -3.66
N PRO A 133 2.66 14.90 -4.49
CA PRO A 133 2.53 14.00 -5.65
C PRO A 133 3.78 13.98 -6.54
N ASP A 134 4.43 15.14 -6.72
CA ASP A 134 5.69 15.25 -7.48
C ASP A 134 6.85 14.51 -6.81
N ASP A 135 6.92 14.50 -5.48
CA ASP A 135 7.94 13.73 -4.74
C ASP A 135 7.74 12.23 -4.94
N VAL A 136 6.47 11.77 -4.90
CA VAL A 136 6.14 10.37 -5.19
C VAL A 136 6.52 10.03 -6.63
N ALA A 137 6.20 10.89 -7.59
CA ALA A 137 6.55 10.69 -8.99
C ALA A 137 8.07 10.63 -9.20
N ALA A 138 8.85 11.49 -8.52
CA ALA A 138 10.31 11.49 -8.59
C ALA A 138 10.93 10.23 -7.97
N ILE A 139 10.43 9.77 -6.81
CA ILE A 139 10.86 8.51 -6.18
C ILE A 139 10.57 7.31 -7.09
N VAL A 140 9.38 7.29 -7.69
CA VAL A 140 8.97 6.24 -8.63
C VAL A 140 9.87 6.24 -9.86
N ALA A 141 10.14 7.40 -10.47
CA ALA A 141 10.98 7.52 -11.66
C ALA A 141 12.45 7.13 -11.39
N ALA A 142 13.02 7.53 -10.26
CA ALA A 142 14.43 7.27 -9.96
C ALA A 142 14.72 5.84 -9.47
N GLY A 143 13.77 5.22 -8.76
CA GLY A 143 13.98 3.93 -8.11
C GLY A 143 13.37 2.73 -8.84
N ILE A 144 12.19 2.90 -9.45
CA ILE A 144 11.46 1.77 -10.04
C ILE A 144 11.94 1.48 -11.46
N ASP A 145 12.21 2.49 -12.28
CA ASP A 145 12.66 2.24 -13.65
C ASP A 145 14.06 1.62 -13.67
N VAL A 146 14.98 2.08 -12.82
CA VAL A 146 16.30 1.45 -12.63
C VAL A 146 16.19 0.01 -12.10
N ALA A 147 15.17 -0.28 -11.28
CA ALA A 147 14.90 -1.64 -10.79
C ALA A 147 14.15 -2.53 -11.79
N ARG A 148 13.49 -1.93 -12.80
CA ARG A 148 12.79 -2.64 -13.90
C ARG A 148 13.71 -2.92 -15.08
N ASP A 149 14.74 -2.09 -15.28
CA ASP A 149 15.76 -2.32 -16.29
C ASP A 149 16.54 -3.61 -15.99
N VAL A 150 16.87 -4.35 -17.05
CA VAL A 150 17.79 -5.49 -16.90
C VAL A 150 19.23 -4.94 -16.89
N PRO A 151 19.93 -4.97 -15.75
CA PRO A 151 21.30 -4.46 -15.66
C PRO A 151 22.22 -5.16 -16.65
N THR A 152 23.25 -4.47 -17.15
CA THR A 152 24.24 -5.06 -18.07
C THR A 152 25.65 -5.02 -17.49
N VAL A 153 26.50 -5.96 -17.88
CA VAL A 153 27.91 -6.00 -17.50
C VAL A 153 28.76 -6.39 -18.71
N THR A 154 29.83 -5.65 -19.01
CA THR A 154 30.77 -6.01 -20.08
C THR A 154 31.86 -6.91 -19.53
N LYS A 155 32.11 -8.05 -20.16
CA LYS A 155 33.02 -9.06 -19.59
C LYS A 155 33.70 -9.96 -20.62
N SER A 156 34.88 -10.47 -20.24
CA SER A 156 35.53 -11.66 -20.77
C SER A 156 36.07 -12.49 -19.60
N GLY A 157 36.25 -13.80 -19.78
CA GLY A 157 36.72 -14.72 -18.74
C GLY A 157 35.59 -15.38 -17.93
N ALA A 158 35.89 -15.80 -16.70
CA ALA A 158 35.00 -16.61 -15.87
C ALA A 158 33.80 -15.81 -15.34
N LEU A 159 32.60 -16.38 -15.47
CA LEU A 159 31.38 -15.83 -14.88
C LEU A 159 31.46 -15.82 -13.34
N ALA A 160 30.88 -14.81 -12.72
CA ALA A 160 30.88 -14.63 -11.26
C ALA A 160 29.45 -14.43 -10.75
N LEU A 161 29.19 -14.71 -9.47
CA LEU A 161 27.84 -14.61 -8.90
C LEU A 161 27.22 -13.21 -9.04
N THR A 162 28.05 -12.16 -9.12
CA THR A 162 27.64 -10.77 -9.38
C THR A 162 27.06 -10.54 -10.77
N ASP A 163 27.25 -11.47 -11.71
CA ASP A 163 26.70 -11.40 -13.06
C ASP A 163 25.24 -11.90 -13.11
N ARG A 164 24.77 -12.55 -12.04
CA ARG A 164 23.40 -13.11 -11.95
C ARG A 164 22.36 -12.01 -12.13
N GLY A 165 21.38 -12.28 -13.00
CA GLY A 165 20.29 -11.33 -13.30
C GLY A 165 20.71 -10.16 -14.20
N ARG A 166 21.95 -10.15 -14.70
CA ARG A 166 22.44 -9.15 -15.66
C ARG A 166 22.52 -9.73 -17.07
N VAL A 167 22.47 -8.87 -18.08
CA VAL A 167 22.94 -9.22 -19.43
C VAL A 167 24.46 -9.11 -19.47
N VAL A 168 25.13 -10.23 -19.71
CA VAL A 168 26.58 -10.24 -19.93
C VAL A 168 26.85 -9.84 -21.38
N ARG A 169 27.42 -8.66 -21.57
CA ARG A 169 27.94 -8.17 -22.85
C ARG A 169 29.35 -8.70 -23.03
N ALA A 170 29.46 -9.87 -23.63
CA ALA A 170 30.70 -10.58 -23.81
C ALA A 170 31.56 -9.94 -24.90
N ASN A 171 32.74 -9.43 -24.53
CA ASN A 171 33.72 -8.82 -25.44
C ASN A 171 34.90 -9.75 -25.79
N GLY A 172 34.80 -11.02 -25.41
CA GLY A 172 35.79 -12.07 -25.63
C GLY A 172 35.27 -13.41 -25.13
N ALA A 173 36.14 -14.41 -25.03
CA ALA A 173 35.77 -15.74 -24.53
C ALA A 173 35.15 -15.67 -23.11
N ILE A 174 34.16 -16.51 -22.85
CA ILE A 174 33.48 -16.64 -21.56
C ILE A 174 33.69 -18.04 -21.01
N THR A 175 33.94 -18.15 -19.71
CA THR A 175 34.09 -19.43 -19.01
C THR A 175 32.97 -19.62 -18.00
N ILE A 176 32.29 -20.77 -18.05
CA ILE A 176 31.34 -21.17 -17.01
C ILE A 176 32.14 -21.80 -15.85
N PRO A 177 32.13 -21.22 -14.64
CA PRO A 177 32.89 -21.73 -13.51
C PRO A 177 32.30 -23.04 -12.98
N ALA A 178 33.14 -23.83 -12.31
CA ALA A 178 32.68 -24.96 -11.51
C ALA A 178 31.93 -24.49 -10.25
N GLN A 179 30.99 -25.29 -9.76
CA GLN A 179 30.20 -24.98 -8.56
C GLN A 179 31.09 -24.75 -7.32
N ALA A 180 32.22 -25.45 -7.24
CA ALA A 180 33.16 -25.32 -6.14
C ALA A 180 33.88 -23.95 -6.13
N SER A 181 34.04 -23.29 -7.28
CA SER A 181 34.69 -21.97 -7.35
C SER A 181 33.69 -20.81 -7.33
N VAL A 182 32.50 -21.00 -7.92
CA VAL A 182 31.42 -20.03 -7.84
C VAL A 182 30.11 -20.77 -7.59
N ALA A 183 29.60 -20.66 -6.37
CA ALA A 183 28.38 -21.32 -5.93
C ALA A 183 27.13 -20.63 -6.51
N TRP A 184 26.87 -20.89 -7.79
CA TRP A 184 25.61 -20.49 -8.40
C TRP A 184 24.44 -21.24 -7.72
N PRO A 185 23.22 -20.70 -7.74
CA PRO A 185 22.02 -21.48 -7.40
C PRO A 185 21.48 -22.23 -8.62
N GLU A 186 20.75 -23.32 -8.38
CA GLU A 186 19.97 -23.99 -9.42
C GLU A 186 18.85 -23.07 -9.93
N GLY A 187 18.52 -23.19 -11.23
CA GLY A 187 17.59 -22.27 -11.90
C GLY A 187 18.18 -20.88 -12.21
N ALA A 188 19.49 -20.67 -12.01
CA ALA A 188 20.13 -19.42 -12.43
C ALA A 188 20.08 -19.27 -13.95
N THR A 189 19.53 -18.14 -14.41
CA THR A 189 19.41 -17.80 -15.83
C THR A 189 20.17 -16.52 -16.14
N MET A 190 20.88 -16.48 -17.27
CA MET A 190 21.66 -15.32 -17.67
C MET A 190 21.84 -15.23 -19.20
N PRO A 191 21.43 -14.13 -19.84
CA PRO A 191 21.73 -13.88 -21.24
C PRO A 191 23.19 -13.40 -21.40
N VAL A 192 23.88 -13.99 -22.37
CA VAL A 192 25.23 -13.64 -22.80
C VAL A 192 25.16 -13.18 -24.25
N ARG A 193 25.42 -11.89 -24.48
CA ARG A 193 25.46 -11.27 -25.81
C ARG A 193 26.89 -11.04 -26.23
N ASN A 194 27.32 -11.68 -27.32
CA ASN A 194 28.56 -11.33 -27.99
C ASN A 194 28.42 -9.91 -28.57
N ILE A 195 29.31 -8.99 -28.20
CA ILE A 195 29.32 -7.62 -28.72
C ILE A 195 30.44 -7.37 -29.74
N THR A 196 31.16 -8.42 -30.13
CA THR A 196 32.27 -8.35 -31.08
C THR A 196 31.85 -8.76 -32.49
N GLY A 197 32.65 -8.36 -33.48
CA GLY A 197 32.47 -8.73 -34.88
C GLY A 197 32.94 -10.15 -35.25
N ALA A 198 33.46 -10.91 -34.28
CA ALA A 198 33.93 -12.28 -34.47
C ALA A 198 33.17 -13.24 -33.55
N ALA A 199 33.21 -14.53 -33.84
CA ALA A 199 32.68 -15.53 -32.93
C ALA A 199 33.54 -15.61 -31.65
N ILE A 200 32.91 -15.81 -30.50
CA ILE A 200 33.58 -16.00 -29.21
C ILE A 200 33.24 -17.38 -28.64
N SER A 201 34.16 -17.98 -27.88
CA SER A 201 33.94 -19.27 -27.23
C SER A 201 33.25 -19.10 -25.88
N LEU A 202 32.22 -19.90 -25.63
CA LEU A 202 31.69 -20.20 -24.31
C LEU A 202 32.21 -21.57 -23.87
N THR A 203 33.05 -21.58 -22.86
CA THR A 203 33.80 -22.79 -22.46
C THR A 203 33.41 -23.21 -21.04
N PRO A 204 32.98 -24.45 -20.79
CA PRO A 204 32.84 -24.95 -19.43
C PRO A 204 34.21 -25.14 -18.78
N ALA A 205 34.32 -24.85 -17.47
CA ALA A 205 35.48 -25.27 -16.68
C ALA A 205 35.54 -26.81 -16.57
N THR A 206 36.64 -27.33 -16.02
CA THR A 206 36.77 -28.75 -15.68
C THR A 206 35.60 -29.20 -14.81
N ASP A 207 35.09 -30.40 -15.08
CA ASP A 207 33.94 -31.02 -14.41
C ASP A 207 32.61 -30.28 -14.55
N VAL A 208 32.53 -29.29 -15.46
CA VAL A 208 31.27 -28.62 -15.85
C VAL A 208 30.77 -29.18 -17.18
N THR A 209 29.51 -29.59 -17.21
CA THR A 209 28.82 -29.97 -18.43
C THR A 209 28.02 -28.79 -18.96
N LEU A 210 28.46 -28.22 -20.07
CA LEU A 210 27.66 -27.31 -20.88
C LEU A 210 27.00 -28.09 -22.02
N ARG A 211 25.69 -27.98 -22.17
CA ARG A 211 24.91 -28.60 -23.24
C ARG A 211 24.22 -27.53 -24.10
N LYS A 212 24.20 -27.72 -25.42
CA LYS A 212 23.33 -26.91 -26.29
C LYS A 212 21.90 -27.42 -26.14
N ASP A 213 20.99 -26.53 -25.78
CA ASP A 213 19.59 -26.86 -25.53
C ASP A 213 18.93 -27.49 -26.76
N GLY A 214 18.05 -28.47 -26.51
CA GLY A 214 17.44 -29.30 -27.56
C GLY A 214 18.38 -30.25 -28.30
N THR A 215 19.63 -30.43 -27.87
CA THR A 215 20.60 -31.33 -28.53
C THR A 215 21.39 -32.18 -27.52
N THR A 216 22.05 -33.24 -28.00
CA THR A 216 23.01 -34.03 -27.20
C THR A 216 24.42 -33.41 -27.18
N LYS A 217 24.65 -32.30 -27.89
CA LYS A 217 25.97 -31.67 -28.01
C LYS A 217 26.39 -31.07 -26.67
N THR A 218 27.58 -31.46 -26.21
CA THR A 218 28.18 -30.96 -24.98
C THR A 218 29.57 -30.35 -25.23
N GLY A 219 30.08 -29.63 -24.23
CA GLY A 219 31.39 -29.00 -24.27
C GLY A 219 31.33 -27.53 -24.67
N ALA A 220 32.46 -26.99 -25.14
CA ALA A 220 32.53 -25.59 -25.54
C ALA A 220 31.60 -25.28 -26.72
N LEU A 221 30.92 -24.14 -26.65
CA LEU A 221 30.02 -23.63 -27.68
C LEU A 221 30.58 -22.33 -28.27
N SER A 222 30.24 -22.06 -29.52
CA SER A 222 30.58 -20.80 -30.19
C SER A 222 29.38 -19.87 -30.15
N ILE A 223 29.58 -18.62 -29.74
CA ILE A 223 28.61 -17.54 -29.83
C ILE A 223 29.00 -16.67 -31.04
N PRO A 224 28.23 -16.69 -32.14
CA PRO A 224 28.56 -15.91 -33.33
C PRO A 224 28.57 -14.40 -33.07
N ALA A 225 29.16 -13.65 -34.01
CA ALA A 225 29.22 -12.20 -33.95
C ALA A 225 27.83 -11.59 -33.69
N TYR A 226 27.74 -10.70 -32.70
CA TYR A 226 26.52 -9.98 -32.35
C TYR A 226 25.30 -10.82 -31.93
N ARG A 227 25.48 -12.12 -31.65
CA ARG A 227 24.41 -13.02 -31.18
C ARG A 227 24.29 -13.05 -29.66
N THR A 228 23.10 -13.44 -29.20
CA THR A 228 22.80 -13.68 -27.78
C THR A 228 22.43 -15.13 -27.58
N ILE A 229 23.02 -15.74 -26.56
CA ILE A 229 22.58 -17.02 -25.99
C ILE A 229 22.13 -16.80 -24.55
N THR A 230 21.27 -17.66 -24.04
CA THR A 230 20.80 -17.67 -22.66
C THR A 230 21.30 -18.92 -21.99
N LEU A 231 22.00 -18.75 -20.87
CA LEU A 231 22.43 -19.83 -20.01
C LEU A 231 21.38 -20.10 -18.95
N HIS A 232 21.07 -21.37 -18.74
CA HIS A 232 20.23 -21.86 -17.66
C HIS A 232 20.99 -22.95 -16.90
N ARG A 233 21.06 -22.82 -15.58
CA ARG A 233 21.62 -23.88 -14.74
C ARG A 233 20.53 -24.85 -14.29
N ASP A 234 20.73 -26.11 -14.64
CA ASP A 234 19.77 -27.19 -14.37
C ASP A 234 20.11 -28.01 -13.13
N ALA A 235 21.41 -28.25 -12.88
CA ALA A 235 21.86 -29.01 -11.71
C ALA A 235 23.30 -28.60 -11.31
N THR A 236 23.87 -29.27 -10.31
CA THR A 236 25.29 -29.11 -9.96
C THR A 236 26.17 -29.36 -11.18
N ASN A 237 27.01 -28.37 -11.54
CA ASN A 237 27.90 -28.39 -12.69
C ASN A 237 27.21 -28.67 -14.05
N SER A 238 25.88 -28.50 -14.17
CA SER A 238 25.13 -28.76 -15.39
C SER A 238 24.45 -27.48 -15.89
N TRP A 239 24.82 -27.05 -17.10
CA TRP A 239 24.31 -25.84 -17.73
C TRP A 239 23.79 -26.14 -19.13
N PHE A 240 22.71 -25.45 -19.49
CA PHE A 240 22.14 -25.44 -20.84
C PHE A 240 22.34 -24.05 -21.45
N ALA A 241 22.68 -24.02 -22.74
CA ALA A 241 22.69 -22.80 -23.54
C ALA A 241 21.61 -22.88 -24.62
N SER A 242 20.67 -21.93 -24.60
CA SER A 242 19.65 -21.72 -25.62
C SER A 242 19.92 -20.42 -26.38
N GLY A 243 19.40 -20.27 -27.60
CA GLY A 243 19.66 -19.07 -28.43
C GLY A 243 20.78 -19.25 -29.47
N ALA A 244 20.80 -18.32 -30.43
CA ALA A 244 20.98 -18.58 -31.87
C ALA A 244 22.39 -18.99 -32.36
N GLU A 245 22.35 -19.68 -33.51
CA GLU A 245 23.44 -20.07 -34.42
C GLU A 245 24.05 -18.92 -35.24
#